data_AF-A0A356ERU4-F1
#
_entry.id   AF-A0A356ERU4-F1
#
_cell.length_a   1.000
_cell.length_b   1.000
_cell.length_c   1.000
_cell.angle_alpha   90.00
_cell.angle_beta   90.00
_cell.angle_gamma   90.00
#
_symmetry.space_group_name_H-M   'P 1'
#
loop_
_entity.id
_entity.type
_entity.pdbx_description
1 polymer ?
#
loop_
_entity_poly.entity_id
_entity_poly.type
_entity_poly.pdbx_seq_one_letter_code
_entity_poly.pdbx_strand_id
1 'polypeptide(L)' 'MADRVSVLILSSDLPAIDIEIEKSKVRARCLELYPDREQLYEMIYESRFQRLWDQFRDESEEA' A
#
# COMPACT_ATOMS: atom_id res chain seq x y z
N MET A 1 9.19 -2.58 -5.57
CA MET A 1 8.65 -1.43 -4.82
C MET A 1 7.27 -1.74 -4.28
N ALA A 2 6.25 -1.99 -5.11
CA ALA A 2 4.93 -2.42 -4.64
C ALA A 2 4.95 -3.75 -3.85
N ASP A 3 5.75 -4.72 -4.30
CA ASP A 3 5.92 -5.99 -3.60
C ASP A 3 6.49 -5.82 -2.18
N ARG A 4 7.43 -4.88 -2.03
CA ARG A 4 7.97 -4.50 -0.72
C ARG A 4 6.88 -3.98 0.20
N VAL A 5 6.01 -3.09 -0.29
CA VAL A 5 4.86 -2.60 0.51
C VAL A 5 3.98 -3.76 0.96
N SER A 6 3.69 -4.72 0.07
CA SER A 6 2.93 -5.92 0.46
C SER A 6 3.62 -6.72 1.55
N VAL A 7 4.94 -6.95 1.45
CA VAL A 7 5.71 -7.64 2.50
C VAL A 7 5.68 -6.85 3.82
N LEU A 8 5.82 -5.52 3.77
CA LEU A 8 5.76 -4.69 4.98
C LEU A 8 4.40 -4.77 5.67
N ILE A 9 3.30 -4.77 4.90
CA ILE A 9 1.96 -4.97 5.45
C ILE A 9 1.84 -6.34 6.11
N LEU A 10 2.30 -7.40 5.44
CA LEU A 10 2.10 -8.78 5.87
C LEU A 10 3.01 -9.24 7.02
N SER A 11 4.25 -8.78 7.08
CA SER A 11 5.29 -9.47 7.86
C SER A 11 6.22 -8.56 8.65
N SER A 12 5.92 -7.27 8.77
CA SER A 12 6.71 -6.35 9.60
C SER A 12 5.90 -5.91 10.81
N ASP A 13 6.53 -5.36 11.85
CA ASP A 13 5.83 -4.65 12.92
C ASP A 13 5.94 -3.13 12.74
N LEU A 14 6.18 -2.69 11.49
CA LEU A 14 6.31 -1.27 11.21
C LEU A 14 4.99 -0.54 11.54
N PRO A 15 5.08 0.65 12.14
CA PRO A 15 3.95 1.55 12.29
C PRO A 15 3.26 1.84 10.95
N ALA A 16 1.95 2.06 11.00
CA ALA A 16 1.15 2.42 9.83
C ALA A 16 1.73 3.57 9.03
N ILE A 17 2.26 4.59 9.72
CA ILE A 17 2.84 5.76 9.07
C ILE A 17 4.03 5.43 8.18
N ASP A 18 4.86 4.46 8.58
CA ASP A 18 6.03 4.06 7.78
C ASP A 18 5.62 3.31 6.51
N ILE A 19 4.52 2.54 6.59
CA ILE A 19 3.95 1.82 5.45
C ILE A 19 3.32 2.82 4.45
N GLU A 20 2.63 3.85 4.94
CA GLU A 20 2.07 4.93 4.10
C GLU A 20 3.16 5.75 3.39
N ILE A 21 4.31 5.96 4.04
CA ILE A 21 5.48 6.58 3.40
C ILE A 21 5.98 5.70 2.24
N GLU A 22 6.08 4.39 2.42
CA GLU A 22 6.51 3.48 1.35
C GLU A 22 5.47 3.42 0.21
N LYS A 23 4.16 3.40 0.50
CA LYS A 23 3.08 3.54 -0.51
C LYS A 23 3.24 4.82 -1.32
N SER A 24 3.49 5.94 -0.66
CA SER A 24 3.69 7.25 -1.31
C SER A 24 4.88 7.24 -2.27
N LYS A 25 5.97 6.55 -1.93
CA LYS A 25 7.13 6.36 -2.83
C LYS A 25 6.76 5.55 -4.08
N VAL A 26 5.94 4.50 -3.93
CA VAL A 26 5.45 3.73 -5.10
C VAL A 26 4.59 4.62 -6.00
N ARG A 27 3.66 5.39 -5.41
CA ARG A 27 2.80 6.34 -6.14
C ARG A 27 3.63 7.36 -6.92
N ALA A 28 4.56 8.04 -6.25
CA ALA A 28 5.46 9.01 -6.87
C ALA A 28 6.22 8.39 -8.05
N ARG A 29 6.79 7.19 -7.86
CA ARG A 29 7.52 6.50 -8.94
C ARG A 29 6.63 6.11 -10.11
N CYS A 30 5.39 5.70 -9.85
CA CYS A 30 4.42 5.40 -10.91
C CYS A 30 4.04 6.64 -11.71
N LEU A 31 3.83 7.78 -11.04
CA LEU A 31 3.50 9.05 -11.69
C LEU A 31 4.69 9.67 -12.42
N GLU A 32 5.92 9.46 -11.96
CA GLU A 32 7.12 9.83 -12.71
C GLU A 32 7.23 9.07 -14.05
N LEU A 33 6.90 7.78 -14.04
CA LEU A 33 7.01 6.93 -15.23
C LEU A 33 5.81 7.06 -16.15
N TYR A 34 4.63 7.24 -15.58
CA TYR A 34 3.34 7.29 -16.28
C TYR A 34 2.44 8.37 -15.65
N PRO A 35 2.70 9.66 -15.94
CA PRO A 35 1.98 10.78 -15.32
C PRO A 35 0.46 10.72 -15.49
N ASP A 36 -0.01 10.27 -16.64
CA ASP A 36 -1.45 10.22 -16.97
C ASP A 36 -2.16 8.95 -16.46
N ARG A 37 -1.50 8.13 -15.64
CA ARG A 37 -1.99 6.82 -15.17
C ARG A 37 -2.25 6.78 -13.67
N GLU A 38 -2.50 7.91 -13.05
CA GLU A 38 -2.81 8.01 -11.61
C GLU A 38 -4.00 7.13 -11.21
N GLN A 39 -5.11 7.20 -11.95
CA GLN A 39 -6.28 6.35 -11.68
C GLN A 39 -5.94 4.86 -11.75
N LEU A 40 -5.06 4.45 -12.66
CA LEU A 40 -4.64 3.06 -12.76
C LEU A 40 -3.83 2.64 -11.53
N TYR A 41 -3.01 3.53 -10.97
CA TYR A 41 -2.33 3.28 -9.69
C TYR A 41 -3.34 3.05 -8.57
N GLU A 42 -4.34 3.92 -8.43
CA GLU A 42 -5.35 3.81 -7.37
C GLU A 42 -6.18 2.51 -7.49
N MET A 43 -6.60 2.18 -8.71
CA MET A 43 -7.38 0.96 -8.97
C MET A 43 -6.61 -0.32 -8.65
N ILE A 44 -5.30 -0.35 -8.88
CA ILE A 44 -4.51 -1.58 -8.76
C ILE A 44 -3.78 -1.66 -7.44
N TYR A 45 -2.98 -0.66 -7.12
CA TYR A 45 -2.10 -0.69 -5.95
C TYR A 45 -2.82 -0.28 -4.68
N GLU A 46 -3.55 0.83 -4.69
CA GLU A 46 -4.24 1.29 -3.49
C GLU A 46 -5.30 0.28 -3.05
N SER A 47 -6.12 -0.19 -3.99
CA SER A 47 -7.12 -1.25 -3.72
C SER A 47 -6.49 -2.54 -3.18
N ARG A 48 -5.30 -2.94 -3.69
CA ARG A 48 -4.58 -4.11 -3.18
C ARG A 48 -4.06 -3.88 -1.76
N PHE A 49 -3.42 -2.73 -1.51
CA PHE A 49 -2.85 -2.42 -0.21
C PHE A 49 -3.92 -2.29 0.86
N GLN A 50 -5.06 -1.66 0.55
CA GLN A 50 -6.19 -1.60 1.45
C GLN A 50 -6.68 -2.99 1.85
N ARG A 51 -6.87 -3.89 0.87
CA ARG A 51 -7.29 -5.26 1.17
C ARG A 51 -6.30 -6.01 2.06
N LEU A 52 -5.00 -5.83 1.83
CA LEU A 52 -3.97 -6.43 2.68
C LEU A 52 -3.95 -5.81 4.08
N TRP A 53 -4.23 -4.51 4.17
CA TRP A 53 -4.33 -3.80 5.44
C TRP A 53 -5.49 -4.36 6.26
N ASP A 54 -6.68 -4.39 5.68
CA ASP A 54 -7.90 -4.89 6.33
C ASP A 54 -7.75 -6.34 6.81
N GLN A 55 -7.02 -7.18 6.06
CA GLN A 55 -6.87 -8.60 6.38
C GLN A 55 -5.82 -8.90 7.46
N PHE A 56 -4.80 -8.07 7.61
CA PHE A 56 -3.62 -8.40 8.42
C PHE A 56 -3.27 -7.36 9.49
N ARG A 57 -3.86 -6.17 9.43
CA ARG A 57 -3.54 -5.02 10.30
C ARG A 57 -4.75 -4.38 10.94
N ASP A 58 -5.94 -4.55 10.37
CA ASP A 58 -7.16 -4.13 11.02
C ASP A 58 -7.55 -5.21 12.04
N GLU A 59 -7.31 -4.94 13.32
CA GLU A 59 -7.65 -5.83 14.45
C GLU A 59 -9.18 -5.89 14.70
N SER A 60 -10.00 -5.64 13.68
CA SER A 60 -11.45 -5.47 13.79
C SER A 60 -12.26 -6.78 13.68
N GLU A 61 -11.62 -7.93 13.86
CA GLU A 61 -12.30 -9.21 14.18
C GLU A 61 -12.08 -9.61 15.65
N GLU A 62 -12.63 -8.83 16.59
CA GLU A 62 -13.08 -9.30 17.92
C GLU A 62 -13.98 -8.23 18.59
N ALA A 63 -15.26 -8.12 18.17
CA ALA A 63 -16.44 -7.76 19.00
C ALA A 63 -17.75 -7.72 18.18
#